data_AF-A0A6I3LK87-F1
#
_entry.id   AF-A0A6I3LK87-F1
#
_cell.length_a   1.000
_cell.length_b   1.000
_cell.length_c   1.000
_cell.angle_alpha   90.00
_cell.angle_beta   90.00
_cell.angle_gamma   90.00
#
_symmetry.space_group_name_H-M   'P 1'
#
loop_
_entity.id
_entity.type
_entity.pdbx_description
1 polymer ?
#
loop_
_entity_poly.entity_id
_entity_poly.type
_entity_poly.pdbx_seq_one_letter_code
_entity_poly.pdbx_strand_id
1 'polypeptide(L)'
;ASKFDGIFLVATNPVDILAYATWKFSGLPKERVIGSGTILDSARFRLLLSEAFDVAPRSVDAQIIGEHGDTELPVWSHANIA
;
A
#
# COMPACT_ATOMS: atom_id res chain seq x y z
N ALA A 1 5.42 -29.03 1.62
CA ALA A 1 5.48 -27.57 1.35
C ALA A 1 5.99 -27.34 -0.07
N SER A 2 5.55 -26.28 -0.75
CA SER A 2 5.67 -26.07 -2.21
C SER A 2 7.09 -25.86 -2.76
N LYS A 3 8.15 -25.89 -1.94
CA LYS A 3 9.55 -25.53 -2.28
C LYS A 3 9.73 -24.12 -2.86
N PHE A 4 8.71 -23.26 -2.80
CA PHE A 4 8.78 -21.89 -3.29
C PHE A 4 9.73 -21.07 -2.42
N ASP A 5 10.65 -20.34 -3.05
CA ASP A 5 11.71 -19.53 -2.41
C ASP A 5 11.73 -18.06 -2.91
N GLY A 6 10.64 -17.63 -3.55
CA GLY A 6 10.49 -16.27 -4.08
C GLY A 6 9.87 -15.29 -3.08
N ILE A 7 9.44 -14.14 -3.60
CA ILE A 7 8.66 -13.13 -2.88
C ILE A 7 7.20 -13.26 -3.32
N PHE A 8 6.28 -13.31 -2.36
CA PHE A 8 4.86 -13.13 -2.63
C PHE A 8 4.52 -11.65 -2.68
N LEU A 9 3.91 -11.21 -3.78
CA LEU A 9 3.20 -9.94 -3.88
C LEU A 9 1.71 -10.23 -3.92
N VAL A 10 1.00 -9.90 -2.84
CA VAL A 10 -0.43 -10.16 -2.68
C VAL A 10 -1.21 -8.92 -3.05
N ALA A 11 -2.08 -9.02 -4.06
CA ALA A 11 -2.98 -7.94 -4.49
C ALA A 11 -4.46 -8.35 -4.42
N THR A 12 -4.75 -9.56 -3.95
CA THR A 12 -6.12 -10.06 -3.79
C THR A 12 -6.74 -9.43 -2.55
N ASN A 13 -7.98 -8.97 -2.66
CA ASN A 13 -8.72 -8.40 -1.53
C ASN A 13 -9.42 -9.47 -0.68
N PRO A 14 -9.53 -9.26 0.65
CA PRO A 14 -8.99 -8.13 1.43
C PRO A 14 -7.46 -8.27 1.65
N VAL A 15 -6.67 -7.34 1.10
CA VAL A 15 -5.23 -7.55 0.89
C VAL A 15 -4.43 -7.69 2.18
N ASP A 16 -4.78 -6.94 3.22
CA ASP A 16 -4.05 -6.99 4.50
C ASP A 16 -4.20 -8.34 5.19
N ILE A 17 -5.43 -8.87 5.22
CA ILE A 17 -5.74 -10.18 5.79
C ILE A 17 -5.17 -11.31 4.92
N LEU A 18 -5.25 -11.18 3.59
CA LEU A 18 -4.73 -12.20 2.69
C LEU A 18 -3.19 -12.22 2.61
N ALA A 19 -2.52 -11.09 2.80
CA ALA A 19 -1.08 -11.03 2.98
C ALA A 19 -0.67 -11.75 4.28
N TYR A 20 -1.39 -11.51 5.39
CA TYR A 20 -1.20 -12.24 6.63
C TYR A 20 -1.43 -13.76 6.47
N ALA A 21 -2.52 -14.16 5.83
CA ALA A 21 -2.81 -15.57 5.56
C ALA A 21 -1.71 -16.21 4.69
N THR A 22 -1.27 -15.52 3.63
CA THR A 22 -0.16 -15.97 2.77
C THR A 22 1.12 -16.17 3.57
N TRP A 23 1.44 -15.25 4.49
CA TRP A 23 2.58 -15.41 5.40
C TRP A 23 2.44 -16.65 6.28
N LYS A 24 1.28 -16.84 6.92
CA LYS A 24 1.06 -17.99 7.82
C LYS A 24 1.08 -19.33 7.10
N PHE A 25 0.51 -19.42 5.90
CA PHE A 25 0.40 -20.68 5.18
C PHE A 25 1.61 -21.02 4.29
N SER A 26 2.36 -20.02 3.83
CA SER A 26 3.56 -20.26 3.02
C SER A 26 4.73 -20.80 3.84
N GLY A 27 4.81 -20.45 5.13
CA GLY A 27 5.96 -20.76 5.98
C GLY A 27 7.22 -19.95 5.64
N LEU A 28 7.10 -18.95 4.76
CA LEU A 28 8.19 -18.02 4.46
C LEU A 28 8.39 -17.02 5.61
N PRO A 29 9.61 -16.46 5.74
CA PRO A 29 9.81 -15.36 6.66
C PRO A 29 9.08 -14.11 6.13
N LYS A 30 8.65 -13.21 7.02
CA LYS A 30 7.66 -12.16 6.74
C LYS A 30 8.12 -11.15 5.67
N GLU A 31 9.43 -10.99 5.51
CA GLU A 31 10.09 -10.07 4.58
C GLU A 31 9.90 -10.52 3.13
N ARG A 32 9.44 -11.76 2.91
CA ARG A 32 9.13 -12.33 1.59
C ARG A 32 7.62 -12.37 1.28
N VAL A 33 6.79 -11.74 2.09
CA VAL A 33 5.35 -11.64 1.84
C VAL A 33 4.93 -10.18 1.95
N ILE A 34 4.67 -9.57 0.80
CA ILE A 34 4.35 -8.14 0.66
C ILE A 34 2.92 -8.03 0.15
N GLY A 35 2.04 -7.37 0.91
CA GLY A 35 0.74 -6.94 0.39
C GLY A 35 0.91 -5.67 -0.44
N SER A 36 0.10 -5.48 -1.49
CA SER A 36 0.07 -4.21 -2.22
C SER A 36 -0.37 -3.05 -1.32
N GLY A 37 -1.19 -3.35 -0.30
CA GLY A 37 -1.64 -2.39 0.72
C GLY A 37 -2.16 -1.10 0.09
N THR A 38 -1.74 0.03 0.66
CA THR A 38 -2.24 1.37 0.34
C THR A 38 -1.44 2.10 -0.74
N ILE A 39 -0.66 1.38 -1.57
CA ILE A 39 0.16 2.06 -2.61
C ILE A 39 -0.71 2.73 -3.67
N LEU A 40 -1.82 2.09 -4.05
CA LEU A 40 -2.77 2.65 -5.00
C LEU A 40 -3.55 3.82 -4.38
N ASP A 41 -3.90 3.73 -3.10
CA ASP A 41 -4.63 4.77 -2.38
C ASP A 41 -3.76 6.01 -2.17
N SER A 42 -2.47 5.81 -1.86
CA SER A 42 -1.47 6.90 -1.85
C SER A 42 -1.34 7.57 -3.23
N ALA A 43 -1.34 6.78 -4.32
CA ALA A 43 -1.29 7.34 -5.68
C ALA A 43 -2.55 8.15 -6.02
N ARG A 44 -3.73 7.66 -5.63
CA ARG A 44 -5.01 8.38 -5.78
C ARG A 44 -5.02 9.67 -4.96
N PHE A 45 -4.54 9.60 -3.73
CA PHE A 45 -4.48 10.76 -2.84
C PHE A 45 -3.58 11.87 -3.40
N ARG A 46 -2.40 11.51 -3.91
CA ARG A 46 -1.51 12.46 -4.61
C ARG A 46 -2.15 13.07 -5.84
N LEU A 47 -2.89 12.27 -6.63
CA LEU A 47 -3.62 12.77 -7.79
C LEU A 47 -4.66 13.83 -7.37
N LEU A 48 -5.51 13.52 -6.40
CA LEU A 48 -6.56 14.44 -5.92
C LEU A 48 -5.98 15.74 -5.37
N LEU A 49 -4.90 15.66 -4.59
CA LEU A 49 -4.20 16.85 -4.10
C LEU A 49 -3.60 17.66 -5.26
N SER A 50 -3.00 17.00 -6.24
CA SER A 50 -2.39 17.69 -7.37
C SER A 50 -3.41 18.45 -8.22
N GLU A 51 -4.61 17.90 -8.40
CA GLU A 51 -5.73 18.58 -9.06
C GLU A 51 -6.21 19.78 -8.23
N ALA A 52 -6.27 19.63 -6.91
CA ALA A 52 -6.70 20.72 -6.01
C ALA A 52 -5.72 21.90 -5.97
N PHE A 53 -4.43 21.66 -6.18
CA PHE A 53 -3.38 22.69 -6.12
C PHE A 53 -2.80 23.08 -7.48
N ASP A 54 -3.33 22.54 -8.59
CA ASP A 54 -2.86 22.77 -9.97
C ASP A 54 -1.35 22.53 -10.14
N VAL A 55 -0.89 21.38 -9.64
CA VAL A 55 0.51 20.93 -9.76
C VAL A 55 0.59 19.54 -10.37
N ALA A 56 1.79 19.09 -10.76
CA ALA A 56 1.97 17.72 -11.19
C ALA A 56 1.81 16.73 -10.01
N PRO A 57 1.17 15.55 -10.17
CA PRO A 57 1.08 14.55 -9.10
C PRO A 57 2.44 14.10 -8.54
N ARG A 58 3.49 14.19 -9.36
CA ARG A 58 4.88 13.88 -8.94
C ARG A 58 5.49 14.94 -8.02
N SER A 59 4.93 16.14 -7.97
CA SER A 59 5.32 17.20 -7.04
C SER A 59 4.64 17.08 -5.68
N VAL A 60 3.67 16.16 -5.54
CA VAL A 60 2.97 15.92 -4.28
C VAL A 60 3.57 14.69 -3.59
N ASP A 61 4.18 14.91 -2.41
CA ASP A 61 4.51 13.84 -1.49
C ASP A 61 3.41 13.74 -0.43
N ALA A 62 2.63 12.66 -0.51
CA ALA A 62 1.56 12.35 0.43
C ALA A 62 1.38 10.84 0.53
N GLN A 63 0.94 10.34 1.68
CA GLN A 63 0.83 8.91 1.96
C GLN A 63 -0.48 8.57 2.66
N ILE A 64 -1.07 7.46 2.25
CA ILE A 64 -2.13 6.75 2.97
C ILE A 64 -1.49 5.53 3.64
N ILE A 65 -1.78 5.30 4.92
CA ILE A 65 -1.32 4.13 5.69
C ILE A 65 -2.50 3.41 6.35
N GLY A 66 -2.26 2.25 6.96
CA GLY A 66 -3.30 1.48 7.63
C GLY A 66 -3.89 0.40 6.73
N GLU A 67 -5.19 0.14 6.88
CA GLU A 67 -5.94 -0.79 6.03
C GLU A 67 -6.04 -0.26 4.59
N HIS A 68 -5.98 -1.14 3.59
CA HIS A 68 -6.51 -0.83 2.26
C HIS A 68 -8.05 -0.96 2.27
N GLY A 69 -8.75 0.15 2.46
CA GLY A 69 -10.21 0.17 2.53
C GLY A 69 -10.77 1.30 3.39
N ASP A 70 -11.88 1.04 4.07
CA ASP A 70 -12.67 2.07 4.76
C ASP A 70 -11.95 2.69 5.97
N THR A 71 -10.97 2.01 6.57
CA THR A 71 -10.22 2.51 7.73
C THR A 71 -8.81 3.00 7.40
N GLU A 72 -8.54 3.31 6.12
CA GLU A 72 -7.29 3.92 5.69
C GLU A 72 -7.05 5.30 6.32
N LEU A 73 -5.79 5.68 6.48
CA LEU A 73 -5.38 6.90 7.19
C LEU A 73 -4.49 7.81 6.33
N PRO A 74 -4.96 9.00 5.92
CA PRO A 74 -4.10 10.02 5.33
C PRO A 74 -3.17 10.64 6.38
N VAL A 75 -1.86 10.60 6.12
CA VAL A 75 -0.84 11.17 7.02
C VAL A 75 -0.61 12.64 6.71
N TRP A 76 -1.60 13.48 7.03
CA TRP A 76 -1.59 14.92 6.72
C TRP A 76 -0.36 15.67 7.23
N SER A 77 0.19 15.27 8.38
CA SER A 77 1.38 15.89 8.96
C SER A 77 2.65 15.74 8.10
N HIS A 78 2.63 14.83 7.12
CA HIS A 78 3.73 14.59 6.19
C HIS A 78 3.37 14.95 4.73
N ALA A 79 2.18 15.50 4.47
CA ALA A 79 1.79 15.92 3.13
C ALA A 79 2.53 17.22 2.74
N ASN A 80 3.21 17.21 1.60
CA ASN A 80 4.01 18.33 1.10
C ASN A 80 3.93 18.47 -0.43
N ILE A 81 4.05 19.70 -0.94
CA ILE A 81 4.27 20.00 -2.35
C ILE A 81 5.70 20.52 -2.51
N ALA A 82 6.49 19.89 -3.39
CA ALA A 82 7.89 20.22 -3.64
C ALA A 82 8.12 20.80 -5.05
#